data_AF-A0A916UDS7-F1
#
_entry.id   AF-A0A916UDS7-F1
#
_cell.length_a   1.000
_cell.length_b   1.000
_cell.length_c   1.000
_cell.angle_alpha   90.00
_cell.angle_beta   90.00
_cell.angle_gamma   90.00
#
_symmetry.space_group_name_H-M   'P 1'
#
loop_
_entity.id
_entity.type
_entity.pdbx_description
1 polymer ?
#
loop_
_entity_poly.entity_id
_entity_poly.type
_entity_poly.pdbx_seq_one_letter_code
_entity_poly.pdbx_strand_id
1 'polypeptide(L)'
;MSDDQDLATAAPADDIEWPFTHTFAKPADVLGQTYESITLREPTANDFLKFGVLDGDVNGERVIELIAHLTNKPATVIKAMPGLEILKLSGRLSRFFGKAGR
;
A
#
# COMPACT_ATOMS: atom_id res chain seq x y z
N MET A 1 12.03 40.77 -11.45
CA MET A 1 10.70 40.38 -10.92
C MET A 1 10.74 38.87 -10.78
N SER A 2 10.64 38.41 -9.55
CA SER A 2 10.59 37.00 -9.17
C SER A 2 9.14 36.55 -9.27
N ASP A 3 8.85 35.52 -10.06
CA ASP A 3 7.66 34.67 -9.94
C ASP A 3 7.77 33.55 -10.99
N ASP A 4 8.73 32.65 -10.80
CA ASP A 4 8.60 31.30 -11.35
C ASP A 4 8.36 30.40 -10.16
N GLN A 5 7.06 30.13 -9.96
CA GLN A 5 6.54 29.29 -8.91
C GLN A 5 7.28 27.95 -8.92
N ASP A 6 7.81 27.63 -7.76
CA ASP A 6 8.25 26.32 -7.33
C ASP A 6 7.10 25.32 -7.55
N LEU A 7 6.99 24.83 -8.79
CA LEU A 7 6.23 23.65 -9.14
C LEU A 7 6.92 22.52 -8.39
N ALA A 8 6.47 22.31 -7.15
CA ALA A 8 6.80 21.16 -6.35
C ALA A 8 6.79 19.95 -7.29
N THR A 9 8.00 19.52 -7.65
CA THR A 9 8.22 18.41 -8.54
C THR A 9 7.55 17.25 -7.84
N ALA A 10 6.34 16.91 -8.28
CA ALA A 10 5.68 15.69 -7.86
C ALA A 10 6.68 14.60 -8.21
N ALA A 11 7.34 14.06 -7.18
CA ALA A 11 8.43 13.12 -7.36
C ALA A 11 7.98 12.06 -8.39
N PRO A 12 8.81 11.80 -9.43
CA PRO A 12 8.49 10.74 -10.38
C PRO A 12 8.16 9.50 -9.56
N ALA A 13 7.06 8.81 -9.90
CA ALA A 13 6.57 7.67 -9.14
C ALA A 13 7.73 6.71 -8.90
N ASP A 14 8.26 6.71 -7.66
CA ASP A 14 9.45 5.95 -7.30
C ASP A 14 9.27 4.50 -7.76
N ASP A 15 10.26 3.95 -8.46
CA ASP A 15 10.34 2.52 -8.68
C ASP A 15 10.30 1.86 -7.30
N ILE A 16 9.16 1.27 -6.95
CA ILE A 16 9.00 0.62 -5.65
C ILE A 16 9.93 -0.59 -5.68
N GLU A 17 11.03 -0.51 -4.93
CA GLU A 17 11.90 -1.66 -4.70
C GLU A 17 11.14 -2.66 -3.84
N TRP A 18 10.88 -3.83 -4.43
CA TRP A 18 10.26 -4.95 -3.74
C TRP A 18 11.34 -5.93 -3.25
N PRO A 19 11.19 -6.52 -2.05
CA PRO A 19 10.10 -6.32 -1.10
C PRO A 19 10.15 -4.94 -0.43
N PHE A 20 8.97 -4.36 -0.21
CA PHE A 20 8.83 -3.02 0.33
C PHE A 20 8.43 -3.07 1.81
N THR A 21 9.20 -2.41 2.68
CA THR A 21 8.87 -2.31 4.11
C THR A 21 8.20 -0.98 4.41
N HIS A 22 7.01 -1.07 5.01
CA HIS A 22 6.25 0.05 5.53
C HIS A 22 6.32 0.06 7.06
N THR A 23 6.97 1.08 7.60
CA THR A 23 7.01 1.33 9.05
C THR A 23 5.77 2.09 9.48
N PHE A 24 5.12 1.63 10.55
CA PHE A 24 3.92 2.26 11.08
C PHE A 24 4.26 3.58 11.75
N ALA A 25 3.37 4.58 11.65
CA ALA A 25 3.55 5.83 12.38
C ALA A 25 3.42 5.62 13.90
N LYS A 26 2.68 4.59 14.32
CA LYS A 26 2.57 4.13 15.71
C LYS A 26 2.58 2.61 15.73
N PRO A 27 3.28 1.96 16.68
CA PRO A 27 3.21 0.53 16.84
C PRO A 27 1.76 0.07 17.04
N ALA A 28 1.39 -1.05 16.42
CA ALA A 28 0.06 -1.64 16.54
C ALA A 28 0.14 -2.91 17.39
N ASP A 29 -0.59 -2.95 18.50
CA ASP A 29 -0.69 -4.13 19.35
C ASP A 29 -1.88 -4.99 18.93
N VAL A 30 -1.59 -6.16 18.36
CA VAL A 30 -2.60 -7.06 17.79
C VAL A 30 -2.29 -8.49 18.20
N LEU A 31 -3.27 -9.18 18.80
CA LEU A 31 -3.14 -10.57 19.24
C LEU A 31 -1.94 -10.83 20.18
N GLY A 32 -1.63 -9.86 21.05
CA GLY A 32 -0.52 -9.97 21.99
C GLY A 32 0.86 -9.78 21.34
N GLN A 33 0.92 -9.30 20.10
CA GLN A 33 2.15 -8.95 19.40
C GLN A 33 2.15 -7.47 19.00
N THR A 34 3.28 -6.81 19.20
CA THR A 34 3.50 -5.43 18.76
C THR A 34 4.10 -5.44 17.37
N TYR A 35 3.45 -4.73 16.45
CA TYR A 35 3.90 -4.55 15.07
C TYR A 35 4.38 -3.13 14.87
N GLU A 36 5.66 -2.97 14.52
CA GLU A 36 6.24 -1.66 14.19
C GLU A 36 6.32 -1.44 12.68
N SER A 37 6.34 -2.52 11.90
CA SER A 37 6.42 -2.48 10.45
C SER A 37 5.84 -3.73 9.82
N ILE A 38 5.52 -3.62 8.53
CA ILE A 38 5.14 -4.74 7.67
C ILE A 38 5.98 -4.70 6.40
N THR A 39 6.36 -5.87 5.91
CA THR A 39 7.05 -6.02 4.63
C THR A 39 6.10 -6.63 3.64
N LEU A 40 5.84 -5.91 2.55
CA LEU A 40 5.03 -6.37 1.43
C LEU A 40 5.96 -7.02 0.40
N ARG A 41 5.63 -8.24 -0.03
CA ARG A 41 6.25 -8.82 -1.22
C ARG A 41 5.76 -8.10 -2.48
N GLU A 42 6.49 -8.29 -3.58
CA GLU A 42 6.03 -7.86 -4.89
C GLU A 42 4.65 -8.49 -5.22
N PRO A 43 3.66 -7.68 -5.58
CA PRO A 43 2.36 -8.19 -6.01
C PRO A 43 2.41 -8.73 -7.45
N THR A 44 1.64 -9.79 -7.70
CA THR A 44 1.46 -10.41 -9.01
C THR A 44 0.10 -10.08 -9.60
N ALA A 45 -0.07 -10.25 -10.92
CA ALA A 45 -1.38 -10.10 -11.57
C ALA A 45 -2.46 -11.01 -10.95
N ASN A 46 -2.08 -12.23 -10.55
CA ASN A 46 -2.99 -13.17 -9.91
C ASN A 46 -3.47 -12.68 -8.54
N ASP A 47 -2.64 -11.95 -7.79
CA ASP A 47 -3.05 -11.38 -6.50
C ASP A 47 -4.20 -10.39 -6.70
N PHE A 48 -4.07 -9.51 -7.68
CA PHE A 48 -5.04 -8.45 -7.94
C PHE A 48 -6.35 -8.97 -8.52
N LEU A 49 -6.27 -9.99 -9.38
CA LEU A 49 -7.44 -10.72 -9.88
C LEU A 49 -8.17 -11.44 -8.74
N LYS A 50 -7.42 -12.12 -7.87
CA LYS A 50 -7.98 -12.86 -6.73
C LYS A 50 -8.73 -11.93 -5.77
N PHE A 51 -8.18 -10.76 -5.48
CA PHE A 51 -8.79 -9.81 -4.55
C PHE A 51 -9.70 -8.77 -5.23
N GLY A 52 -9.88 -8.84 -6.55
CA GLY A 52 -10.82 -7.98 -7.29
C GLY A 52 -10.55 -6.49 -7.13
N VAL A 53 -9.28 -6.08 -7.10
CA VAL A 53 -8.83 -4.69 -6.90
C VAL A 53 -8.70 -3.93 -8.23
N LEU A 54 -8.87 -4.61 -9.37
CA LEU A 54 -8.69 -4.05 -10.72
C LEU A 54 -9.95 -3.36 -11.29
N ASP A 55 -11.14 -3.67 -10.78
CA ASP A 55 -12.41 -3.30 -11.41
C ASP A 55 -12.87 -1.85 -11.11
N GLY A 56 -11.99 -0.98 -10.64
CA GLY A 56 -12.33 0.40 -10.25
C GLY A 56 -13.17 0.51 -8.96
N ASP A 57 -13.66 -0.62 -8.44
CA ASP A 57 -14.31 -0.73 -7.14
C ASP A 57 -13.24 -0.96 -6.06
N VAL A 58 -12.65 0.13 -5.57
CA VAL A 58 -11.72 0.10 -4.43
C VAL A 58 -12.54 -0.11 -3.16
N ASN A 59 -13.08 -1.31 -2.99
CA ASN A 59 -13.64 -1.75 -1.72
C ASN A 59 -12.48 -1.80 -0.71
N GLY A 60 -12.54 -0.95 0.32
CA GLY A 60 -11.50 -0.86 1.34
C GLY A 60 -11.19 -2.19 2.03
N GLU A 61 -12.17 -3.09 2.14
CA GLU A 61 -11.95 -4.43 2.70
C GLU A 61 -11.09 -5.31 1.80
N ARG A 62 -11.31 -5.26 0.48
CA ARG A 62 -10.50 -6.01 -0.50
C ARG A 62 -9.04 -5.54 -0.51
N VAL A 63 -8.83 -4.23 -0.37
CA VAL A 63 -7.48 -3.66 -0.25
C VAL A 63 -6.80 -4.14 1.02
N ILE A 64 -7.53 -4.17 2.14
CA ILE A 64 -7.02 -4.70 3.41
C ILE A 64 -6.64 -6.18 3.26
N GLU A 65 -7.47 -6.99 2.62
CA GLU A 65 -7.20 -8.41 2.38
C GLU A 65 -5.99 -8.62 1.46
N LEU A 66 -5.83 -7.80 0.42
CA LEU A 66 -4.66 -7.82 -0.45
C LEU A 66 -3.39 -7.46 0.33
N ILE A 67 -3.39 -6.38 1.12
CA ILE A 67 -2.22 -5.99 1.92
C ILE A 67 -1.89 -7.09 2.94
N ALA A 68 -2.90 -7.66 3.59
CA ALA A 68 -2.72 -8.79 4.51
C ALA A 68 -2.07 -9.99 3.80
N HIS A 69 -2.52 -10.30 2.59
CA HIS A 69 -1.95 -11.36 1.77
C HIS A 69 -0.49 -11.08 1.36
N LEU A 70 -0.18 -9.87 0.91
CA LEU A 70 1.17 -9.48 0.49
C LEU A 70 2.17 -9.42 1.66
N THR A 71 1.69 -9.20 2.87
CA THR A 71 2.53 -9.13 4.08
C THR A 71 2.58 -10.43 4.86
N ASN A 72 1.79 -11.43 4.45
CA ASN A 72 1.57 -12.65 5.19
C ASN A 72 1.18 -12.37 6.67
N LYS A 73 0.31 -11.36 6.87
CA LYS A 73 -0.21 -10.97 8.20
C LYS A 73 -1.72 -11.17 8.25
N PRO A 74 -2.29 -11.40 9.45
CA PRO A 74 -3.74 -11.38 9.63
C PRO A 74 -4.33 -10.02 9.23
N ALA A 75 -5.52 -10.02 8.61
CA ALA A 75 -6.21 -8.78 8.24
C ALA A 75 -6.49 -7.87 9.45
N THR A 76 -6.61 -8.43 10.66
CA THR A 76 -6.74 -7.66 11.91
C THR A 76 -5.52 -6.77 12.19
N VAL A 77 -4.32 -7.19 11.79
CA VAL A 77 -3.10 -6.37 11.90
C VAL A 77 -3.20 -5.17 10.98
N ILE A 78 -3.65 -5.38 9.75
CA ILE A 78 -3.80 -4.31 8.76
C ILE A 78 -4.93 -3.36 9.16
N LYS A 79 -6.04 -3.87 9.71
CA LYS A 79 -7.15 -3.06 10.25
C LYS A 79 -6.76 -2.22 11.47
N ALA A 80 -5.73 -2.61 12.20
CA ALA A 80 -5.21 -1.83 13.33
C ALA A 80 -4.34 -0.65 12.88
N MET A 81 -3.95 -0.59 11.59
CA MET A 81 -3.20 0.53 11.05
C MET A 81 -4.08 1.79 10.94
N PRO A 82 -3.50 2.99 11.06
CA PRO A 82 -4.21 4.22 10.75
C PRO A 82 -4.75 4.19 9.31
N GLY A 83 -6.02 4.57 9.10
CA GLY A 83 -6.65 4.53 7.77
C GLY A 83 -5.89 5.31 6.69
N LEU A 84 -5.21 6.40 7.07
CA LEU A 84 -4.33 7.16 6.16
C LEU A 84 -3.13 6.33 5.65
N GLU A 85 -2.62 5.40 6.44
CA GLU A 85 -1.54 4.51 6.00
C GLU A 85 -2.06 3.44 5.05
N ILE A 86 -3.25 2.89 5.30
CA ILE A 86 -3.92 1.96 4.39
C ILE A 86 -4.16 2.64 3.04
N LEU A 87 -4.60 3.90 3.03
CA LEU A 87 -4.78 4.69 1.81
C LEU A 87 -3.46 4.93 1.06
N LYS A 88 -2.36 5.21 1.78
CA LYS A 88 -1.02 5.37 1.18
C LYS A 88 -0.54 4.07 0.53
N LEU A 89 -0.73 2.92 1.20
CA LEU A 89 -0.39 1.61 0.65
C LEU A 89 -1.25 1.26 -0.56
N SER A 90 -2.56 1.53 -0.50
CA SER A 90 -3.47 1.39 -1.63
C SER A 90 -2.99 2.21 -2.85
N GLY A 91 -2.66 3.49 -2.64
CA GLY A 91 -2.15 4.35 -3.70
C GLY A 91 -0.84 3.85 -4.33
N ARG A 92 0.07 3.29 -3.53
CA ARG A 92 1.31 2.66 -4.01
C ARG A 92 1.02 1.43 -4.89
N LEU A 93 0.13 0.56 -4.43
CA LEU A 93 -0.30 -0.64 -5.14
C LEU A 93 -0.98 -0.30 -6.48
N SER A 94 -1.88 0.67 -6.50
CA SER A 94 -2.55 1.12 -7.73
C SER A 94 -1.58 1.69 -8.76
N ARG A 95 -0.54 2.42 -8.32
CA ARG A 95 0.50 2.99 -9.21
C ARG A 95 1.37 1.91 -9.84
N PHE A 96 1.78 0.90 -9.08
CA PHE A 96 2.57 -0.23 -9.59
C PHE A 96 1.85 -0.93 -10.76
N PHE A 97 0.55 -1.22 -10.63
CA PHE A 97 -0.22 -1.86 -11.70
C PHE A 97 -0.55 -0.94 -12.87
N GLY A 98 -0.84 0.33 -12.62
CA GLY A 98 -1.03 1.31 -13.69
C GLY A 98 0.19 1.44 -14.62
N LYS A 99 1.39 1.09 -14.12
CA LYS A 99 2.63 1.01 -14.90
C LYS A 99 2.83 -0.38 -15.54
N ALA A 100 2.54 -1.48 -14.83
CA ALA A 100 2.70 -2.85 -15.34
C ALA A 100 1.71 -3.23 -16.45
N GLY A 101 0.57 -2.53 -16.56
CA GLY A 101 -0.43 -2.72 -17.60
C GLY A 101 -0.22 -1.89 -18.88
N ARG A 102 0.89 -1.15 -18.99
CA ARG A 102 1.34 -0.48 -20.23
C ARG A 102 2.47 -1.26 -20.86
#